data_AF-A0A2N2XXW5-F1
#
_entry.id   AF-A0A2N2XXW5-F1
#
_cell.length_a   1.000
_cell.length_b   1.000
_cell.length_c   1.000
_cell.angle_alpha   90.00
_cell.angle_beta   90.00
_cell.angle_gamma   90.00
#
_symmetry.space_group_name_H-M   'P 1'
#
loop_
_entity.id
_entity.type
_entity.pdbx_description
1 polymer ?
#
loop_
_entity_poly.entity_id
_entity_poly.type
_entity_poly.pdbx_seq_one_letter_code
_entity_poly.pdbx_strand_id
1 'polypeptide(L)' 'LRDLNEYCRSLTTGGLLFMSGFIAEDKELVLEEVRQSGLSIVAEMRENEWMAICLSK' A
#
# COMPACT_ATOMS: atom_id res chain seq x y z
N LEU A 1 -9.84 1.09 -2.42
CA LEU A 1 -8.72 1.89 -1.86
C LEU A 1 -9.09 3.35 -1.58
N ARG A 2 -10.38 3.69 -1.34
CA ARG A 2 -10.78 5.09 -1.11
C ARG A 2 -10.16 5.69 0.17
N ASP A 3 -9.74 4.83 1.10
CA ASP A 3 -9.20 5.22 2.40
C ASP A 3 -7.67 5.43 2.39
N LEU A 4 -6.97 5.14 1.28
CA LEU A 4 -5.50 5.23 1.23
C LEU A 4 -4.99 6.63 1.55
N ASN A 5 -5.68 7.65 1.04
CA ASN A 5 -5.37 9.05 1.33
C ASN A 5 -5.61 9.41 2.82
N GLU A 6 -6.60 8.81 3.47
CA GLU A 6 -6.85 9.02 4.90
C GLU A 6 -5.76 8.33 5.73
N TYR A 7 -5.35 7.12 5.36
CA TYR A 7 -4.23 6.43 5.99
C TYR A 7 -2.93 7.22 5.84
N CYS A 8 -2.64 7.72 4.63
CA CYS A 8 -1.48 8.59 4.40
C CYS A 8 -1.52 9.84 5.30
N ARG A 9 -2.68 10.51 5.43
CA ARG A 9 -2.81 11.67 6.33
C ARG A 9 -2.58 11.32 7.80
N SER A 10 -2.92 10.11 8.23
CA SER A 10 -2.75 9.65 9.61
C SER A 10 -1.29 9.32 9.99
N LEU A 11 -0.41 9.07 9.01
CA LEU A 11 1.00 8.76 9.25
C LEU A 11 1.82 10.01 9.55
N THR A 12 2.78 9.88 10.47
CA THR A 12 3.87 10.85 10.66
C THR A 12 4.97 10.60 9.62
N THR A 13 5.89 11.55 9.44
CA THR A 13 7.09 11.36 8.61
C THR A 13 7.86 10.12 9.05
N GLY A 14 8.19 9.24 8.10
CA GLY A 14 8.84 7.95 8.39
C GLY A 14 7.91 6.88 8.97
N GLY A 15 6.61 7.16 9.10
CA GLY A 15 5.61 6.19 9.50
C GLY A 15 5.40 5.12 8.43
N LEU A 16 5.06 3.91 8.86
CA LEU A 16 4.83 2.76 7.99
C LEU A 16 3.36 2.36 7.95
N LEU A 17 2.89 1.96 6.78
CA LEU A 17 1.56 1.39 6.55
C LEU A 17 1.72 0.00 5.95
N PHE A 18 1.12 -0.98 6.61
CA PHE A 18 1.04 -2.35 6.12
C PHE A 18 -0.37 -2.59 5.59
N MET A 19 -0.48 -2.96 4.33
CA MET A 19 -1.74 -3.34 3.71
C MET A 19 -1.64 -4.76 3.20
N SER A 20 -2.65 -5.58 3.47
CA SER A 20 -2.71 -6.98 3.04
C SER A 20 -4.13 -7.37 2.69
N GLY A 21 -4.31 -8.57 2.15
CA GLY A 21 -5.64 -9.11 1.87
C GLY A 21 -6.22 -8.65 0.53
N PHE A 22 -5.35 -8.28 -0.41
CA PHE A 22 -5.75 -8.05 -1.80
C PHE A 22 -5.12 -9.11 -2.71
N ILE A 23 -5.77 -9.32 -3.84
CA ILE A 23 -5.40 -10.34 -4.81
C ILE A 23 -4.20 -9.83 -5.62
N ALA A 24 -3.23 -10.71 -5.86
CA ALA A 24 -1.96 -10.37 -6.51
C ALA A 24 -2.17 -9.83 -7.95
N GLU A 25 -3.22 -10.30 -8.64
CA GLU A 25 -3.63 -9.82 -9.96
C GLU A 25 -4.08 -8.35 -9.93
N ASP A 26 -4.60 -7.86 -8.79
CA ASP A 26 -4.99 -6.46 -8.61
C ASP A 26 -3.80 -5.54 -8.24
N LYS A 27 -2.58 -6.08 -8.18
CA LYS A 27 -1.37 -5.34 -7.76
C LYS A 27 -1.23 -4.00 -8.47
N GLU A 28 -1.31 -3.97 -9.79
CA GLU A 28 -1.08 -2.73 -10.56
C GLU A 28 -2.13 -1.65 -10.23
N LEU A 29 -3.37 -2.05 -9.92
CA LEU A 29 -4.40 -1.13 -9.46
C LEU A 29 -4.04 -0.53 -8.09
N VAL A 30 -3.52 -1.35 -7.17
CA VAL A 30 -3.05 -0.88 -5.86
C VAL A 30 -1.86 0.06 -6.00
N LEU A 31 -0.88 -0.31 -6.84
CA LEU A 31 0.33 0.48 -7.05
C LEU A 31 0.03 1.86 -7.64
N GLU A 32 -0.92 1.94 -8.56
CA GLU A 32 -1.32 3.21 -9.17
C GLU A 32 -1.91 4.17 -8.14
N GLU A 33 -2.78 3.69 -7.25
CA GLU A 33 -3.31 4.50 -6.16
C GLU A 33 -2.20 4.94 -5.17
N VAL A 34 -1.26 4.03 -4.88
CA VAL A 34 -0.11 4.34 -3.99
C VAL A 34 0.74 5.46 -4.57
N ARG A 35 1.05 5.42 -5.88
CA ARG A 35 1.81 6.48 -6.57
C ARG A 35 1.14 7.85 -6.44
N GLN A 36 -0.20 7.89 -6.35
CA GLN A 36 -0.97 9.12 -6.22
C GLN A 36 -1.10 9.60 -4.76
N SER A 37 -0.82 8.74 -3.78
CA SER A 37 -1.03 9.00 -2.35
C SER A 37 0.13 9.70 -1.63
N GLY A 38 1.29 9.86 -2.29
CA GLY A 38 2.51 10.40 -1.67
C GLY A 38 3.27 9.39 -0.80
N LEU A 39 2.87 8.12 -0.81
CA LEU A 39 3.56 7.02 -0.13
C LEU A 39 4.56 6.34 -1.07
N SER A 40 5.63 5.79 -0.49
CA SER A 40 6.62 4.99 -1.19
C SER A 40 6.53 3.53 -0.79
N ILE A 41 6.74 2.61 -1.74
CA ILE A 41 6.74 1.17 -1.46
C ILE A 41 8.10 0.79 -0.88
N VAL A 42 8.04 0.16 0.30
CA VAL A 42 9.23 -0.33 1.01
C VAL A 42 9.44 -1.82 0.75
N ALA A 43 8.36 -2.59 0.80
CA ALA A 43 8.41 -4.04 0.61
C ALA A 43 7.08 -4.58 0.08
N GLU A 44 7.16 -5.72 -0.58
CA GLU A 44 6.01 -6.49 -1.05
C GLU A 44 6.19 -7.95 -0.64
N MET A 45 5.08 -8.62 -0.34
CA MET A 45 5.03 -10.05 -0.04
C MET A 45 3.85 -10.66 -0.78
N ARG A 46 4.09 -11.82 -1.40
CA ARG A 46 3.05 -12.61 -2.05
C ARG A 46 3.01 -14.00 -1.43
N GLU A 47 1.80 -14.48 -1.16
CA GLU A 47 1.52 -15.84 -0.72
C GLU A 47 0.32 -16.37 -1.51
N ASN A 48 0.59 -17.27 -2.47
CA ASN A 48 -0.40 -17.76 -3.45
C ASN A 48 -1.05 -16.59 -4.23
N GLU A 49 -2.38 -16.50 -4.25
CA GLU A 49 -3.11 -15.36 -4.83
C GLU A 49 -3.14 -14.10 -3.94
N TRP A 50 -2.63 -14.15 -2.71
CA TRP A 50 -2.71 -13.04 -1.77
C TRP A 50 -1.44 -12.18 -1.78
N MET A 51 -1.61 -10.89 -1.55
CA MET A 51 -0.53 -9.92 -1.47
C MET A 51 -0.62 -9.05 -0.22
N ALA A 52 0.55 -8.67 0.27
CA ALA A 52 0.76 -7.65 1.27
C ALA A 52 1.85 -6.67 0.80
N ILE A 53 1.72 -5.40 1.19
CA ILE A 53 2.70 -4.36 0.90
C ILE A 53 2.95 -3.51 2.13
N CYS A 54 4.20 -3.08 2.27
CA CYS A 54 4.65 -2.10 3.25
C CYS A 54 4.94 -0.80 2.52
N LEU A 55 4.35 0.29 3.01
CA LEU A 55 4.48 1.63 2.49
C LEU A 55 5.06 2.57 3.54
N SER A 56 5.79 3.59 3.12
CA SER A 56 6.31 4.66 3.98
C SER A 56 5.82 6.04 3.54
N LYS A 57 5.62 6.93 4.51
CA LYS A 57 5.36 8.37 4.27
C LYS A 57 6.62 9.21 4.34
#